data_AF-A0A6F8VGT3-F1
#
_entry.id   AF-A0A6F8VGT3-F1
#
_cell.length_a   1.000
_cell.length_b   1.000
_cell.length_c   1.000
_cell.angle_alpha   90.00
_cell.angle_beta   90.00
_cell.angle_gamma   90.00
#
_symmetry.space_group_name_H-M   'P 1'
#
loop_
_entity.id
_entity.type
_entity.pdbx_description
1 polymer ?
#
loop_
_entity_poly.entity_id
_entity_poly.type
_entity_poly.pdbx_seq_one_letter_code
_entity_poly.pdbx_strand_id
1 'polypeptide(L)' 'MRINYGPGYRVYFKQRGRELIILLAGGDKSTQAKDIKTALRLARNLSE' A
#
# COMPACT_ATOMS: atom_id res chain seq x y z
N MET A 1 3.42 1.01 6.73
CA MET A 1 2.89 1.27 8.10
C MET A 1 1.89 0.16 8.43
N ARG A 2 1.99 -0.45 9.62
CA ARG A 2 1.06 -1.51 10.05
C ARG A 2 0.16 -0.93 11.13
N ILE A 3 -1.13 -0.80 10.82
CA ILE A 3 -2.13 -0.28 11.78
C ILE A 3 -2.67 -1.48 12.54
N ASN A 4 -2.39 -1.56 13.84
CA ASN A 4 -2.90 -2.63 14.71
C ASN A 4 -4.30 -2.24 15.23
N TYR A 5 -5.29 -2.17 14.35
CA TYR A 5 -6.70 -1.90 14.70
C TYR A 5 -7.63 -2.69 13.76
N GLY A 6 -8.69 -3.31 14.32
CA GLY A 6 -9.62 -4.16 13.55
C GLY A 6 -8.96 -5.44 12.97
N PRO A 7 -9.53 -6.08 11.92
CA PRO A 7 -9.07 -7.39 11.39
C PRO A 7 -7.67 -7.40 10.75
N GLY A 8 -6.86 -6.35 10.94
CA GLY A 8 -5.46 -6.29 10.51
C GLY A 8 -5.29 -5.91 9.04
N TYR A 9 -5.88 -4.78 8.63
CA TYR A 9 -5.70 -4.22 7.29
C TYR A 9 -4.27 -3.72 7.05
N ARG A 10 -3.78 -3.90 5.82
CA ARG A 10 -2.51 -3.31 5.36
C ARG A 10 -2.79 -2.17 4.39
N VAL A 11 -2.20 -1.02 4.68
CA VAL A 11 -2.23 0.14 3.81
C VAL A 11 -0.82 0.38 3.26
N TYR A 12 -0.71 0.48 1.94
CA TYR A 12 0.52 0.88 1.27
C TYR A 12 0.36 2.33 0.79
N PHE A 13 1.45 3.09 0.84
CA PHE A 13 1.43 4.47 0.41
C PHE A 13 2.78 4.85 -0.20
N LYS A 14 2.78 5.89 -1.02
CA LYS A 14 3.97 6.55 -1.57
C LYS A 14 3.90 8.02 -1.20
N GLN A 15 5.00 8.59 -0.73
CA GLN A 15 5.09 10.01 -0.50
C GLN A 15 5.76 10.68 -1.70
N ARG A 16 5.17 11.76 -2.21
CA ARG A 16 5.72 12.61 -3.28
C ARG A 16 5.80 14.04 -2.76
N GLY A 17 6.98 14.44 -2.29
CA GLY A 17 7.15 15.73 -1.63
C GLY A 17 6.24 15.86 -0.41
N ARG A 18 5.26 16.78 -0.47
CA ARG A 18 4.26 16.99 0.59
C ARG A 18 2.97 16.19 0.39
N GLU A 19 2.81 15.49 -0.73
CA GLU A 19 1.62 14.71 -1.02
C GLU A 19 1.79 13.25 -0.55
N LEU A 20 0.75 12.73 0.11
CA LEU A 20 0.67 11.34 0.53
C LEU A 20 -0.29 10.58 -0.40
N ILE A 21 0.23 9.68 -1.21
CA ILE A 21 -0.56 8.86 -2.13
C ILE A 21 -0.85 7.52 -1.46
N ILE A 22 -2.11 7.28 -1.13
CA ILE A 22 -2.57 5.99 -0.58
C ILE A 22 -2.82 5.03 -1.75
N LEU A 23 -2.13 3.90 -1.74
CA LEU A 23 -2.36 2.81 -2.66
C LEU A 23 -3.46 1.93 -2.08
N LEU A 24 -4.64 1.96 -2.70
CA LEU A 24 -5.81 1.15 -2.30
C LEU A 24 -5.63 -0.37 -2.50
N ALA A 25 -4.40 -0.83 -2.72
CA ALA A 25 -4.04 -2.25 -2.80
C ALA A 25 -3.86 -2.81 -1.38
N GLY A 26 -4.94 -3.00 -0.63
CA GLY A 26 -4.90 -3.58 0.71
C GLY A 26 -5.73 -4.87 0.80
N GLY A 27 -5.13 -5.93 1.34
CA GLY A 27 -5.80 -7.19 1.67
C GLY A 27 -5.44 -7.68 3.07
N ASP A 28 -5.84 -8.90 3.41
CA ASP A 28 -5.55 -9.53 4.70
C ASP A 28 -4.13 -10.14 4.77
N LYS A 29 -3.82 -10.89 5.83
CA LYS A 29 -2.47 -11.50 6.00
C LYS A 29 -2.14 -12.56 4.95
N SER A 30 -3.12 -13.28 4.42
CA SER A 30 -2.91 -14.31 3.42
C SER A 30 -2.47 -13.74 2.07
N THR A 31 -2.87 -12.52 1.73
CA THR A 31 -2.58 -11.88 0.43
C THR A 31 -1.41 -10.91 0.47
N GLN A 32 -0.76 -10.71 1.63
CA GLN A 32 0.27 -9.68 1.83
C GLN A 32 1.34 -9.66 0.73
N ALA A 33 1.87 -10.82 0.34
CA ALA A 33 2.93 -10.88 -0.67
C ALA A 33 2.45 -10.40 -2.06
N LYS A 34 1.20 -10.72 -2.43
CA LYS A 34 0.56 -10.26 -3.67
C LYS A 34 0.27 -8.76 -3.63
N ASP A 35 -0.16 -8.27 -2.48
CA ASP A 35 -0.47 -6.85 -2.27
C ASP A 35 0.79 -5.99 -2.33
N ILE A 36 1.91 -6.44 -1.75
CA ILE A 36 3.23 -5.78 -1.87
C ILE A 36 3.62 -5.63 -3.35
N LYS A 37 3.53 -6.71 -4.15
CA LYS A 37 3.88 -6.66 -5.58
C LYS A 37 3.00 -5.69 -6.34
N THR A 38 1.70 -5.68 -6.03
CA THR A 38 0.73 -4.76 -6.64
C THR A 38 1.04 -3.31 -6.27
N ALA A 39 1.29 -3.03 -4.99
CA ALA A 39 1.66 -1.69 -4.51
C ALA A 39 2.95 -1.18 -5.17
N LEU A 40 3.98 -2.01 -5.28
CA LEU A 40 5.23 -1.64 -5.97
C LEU A 40 4.99 -1.33 -7.46
N ARG A 41 4.15 -2.11 -8.15
CA ARG A 41 3.79 -1.85 -9.55
C ARG A 41 3.04 -0.52 -9.69
N LEU A 42 2.06 -0.26 -8.83
CA LEU A 42 1.32 1.01 -8.83
C LEU A 42 2.24 2.19 -8.50
N ALA A 43 3.14 2.04 -7.53
CA ALA A 43 4.09 3.07 -7.13
C ALA A 43 5.04 3.49 -8.27
N ARG A 44 5.44 2.55 -9.13
CA ARG A 44 6.27 2.85 -10.31
C ARG A 44 5.52 3.73 -11.31
N ASN A 45 4.24 3.44 -11.54
CA ASN A 45 3.39 4.21 -12.46
C ASN A 45 3.06 5.63 -11.96
N LEU A 46 3.20 5.89 -10.66
CA LEU A 46 2.99 7.21 -10.05
C LEU A 46 4.26 8.09 -10.09
N SER A 47 5.10 7.95 -11.11
CA SER A 47 6.39 8.65 -11.21
C SER A 47 6.44 9.58 -12.43
N GLU A 48 5.34 10.30 -12.68
CA GLU A 48 5.26 11.46 -13.58
C GLU A 48 4.92 12.70 -12.78
#